data_AF-A0A9Q0NYS1-F1
#
_entry.id   AF-A0A9Q0NYS1-F1
#
_cell.length_a   1.000
_cell.length_b   1.000
_cell.length_c   1.000
_cell.angle_alpha   90.00
_cell.angle_beta   90.00
_cell.angle_gamma   90.00
#
_symmetry.space_group_name_H-M   'P 1'
#
loop_
_entity.id
_entity.type
_entity.pdbx_description
1 polymer ?
#
loop_
_entity_poly.entity_id
_entity_poly.type
_entity_poly.pdbx_seq_one_letter_code
_entity_poly.pdbx_strand_id
1 'polypeptide(L)'
;MNDQGISASIPLLGHYKSRLPLGSDDKNFLPDKQEHSLHCEDQAWRPSLSQVVAEIKELCTIAFPMIITGLLIYGKSAISMLFMGRLGKEVLAGGSLSIGIANITGYSIISGLALGMEAISSQACGAKQWPLMGQTLQQTITILILACIPISLLWLNFEPVLIFCGQDRAISSIASTYLVFSLPDLVLQSFINPLKIYLRTQNITRPLMLSAAFSLSLHFPISYILAHRFSLGIRGIAVAVAITDLNLLAALLLYLYFSGICRKSWQGWSLQCFDEWRPILSLAIPSCISVCLEWWWYELMIVLSGILSNAPEAVAAMGILIQATSLVYIFPSALSLAVSTRVGNELGANQPNKARNVFYNRIIMCRFDEYYRHAVHDIDEACLGPDFYHR
;
A
#
# COMPACT_ATOMS: atom_id res chain seq x y z
N MET A 1 26.21 40.77 -8.79
CA MET A 1 24.81 40.47 -8.38
C MET A 1 24.07 40.02 -9.62
N ASN A 2 24.18 38.72 -9.94
CA ASN A 2 23.44 38.04 -11.00
C ASN A 2 23.20 36.64 -10.46
N ASP A 3 21.94 36.31 -10.19
CA ASP A 3 21.51 34.97 -9.78
C ASP A 3 20.28 34.62 -10.64
N GLN A 4 20.55 34.17 -11.87
CA GLN A 4 19.54 33.56 -12.74
C GLN A 4 19.59 32.05 -12.48
N GLY A 5 18.65 31.58 -11.68
CA GLY A 5 18.48 30.17 -11.36
C GLY A 5 18.18 29.34 -12.61
N ILE A 6 19.03 28.35 -12.85
CA ILE A 6 18.79 27.28 -13.82
C ILE A 6 17.60 26.45 -13.31
N SER A 7 16.43 26.65 -13.94
CA SER A 7 15.23 25.87 -13.68
C SER A 7 15.38 24.47 -14.29
N ALA A 8 15.84 23.51 -13.48
CA ALA A 8 15.67 22.10 -13.78
C ALA A 8 14.19 21.73 -13.60
N SER A 9 13.51 21.45 -14.70
CA SER A 9 12.11 21.02 -14.74
C SER A 9 11.93 19.69 -14.01
N ILE A 10 11.10 19.66 -12.97
CA ILE A 10 10.70 18.41 -12.30
C ILE A 10 9.80 17.61 -13.26
N PRO A 11 10.17 16.38 -13.67
CA PRO A 11 9.52 15.67 -14.78
C PRO A 11 8.01 15.45 -14.62
N LEU A 12 7.53 15.27 -13.38
CA LEU A 12 6.12 14.96 -13.09
C LEU A 12 5.29 16.20 -12.72
N LEU A 13 5.92 17.25 -12.19
CA LEU A 13 5.23 18.49 -11.80
C LEU A 13 5.10 19.49 -12.98
N GLY A 14 5.80 19.24 -14.08
CA GLY A 14 5.73 20.08 -15.30
C GLY A 14 4.33 20.19 -15.89
N HIS A 15 3.51 19.14 -15.77
CA HIS A 15 2.13 19.14 -16.25
C HIS A 15 1.18 20.03 -15.42
N TYR A 16 1.49 20.30 -14.14
CA TYR A 16 0.66 21.14 -13.25
C TYR A 16 1.05 22.63 -13.28
N LYS A 17 2.23 22.98 -13.82
CA LYS A 17 2.79 24.34 -13.77
C LYS A 17 2.20 25.33 -14.80
N SER A 18 1.28 24.92 -15.67
CA SER A 18 0.78 25.75 -16.77
C SER A 18 -0.26 26.83 -16.40
N ARG A 19 -0.51 27.10 -15.11
CA ARG A 19 -1.39 28.20 -14.67
C ARG A 19 -0.82 29.01 -13.52
N LEU A 20 0.12 29.90 -13.84
CA LEU A 20 0.42 31.15 -13.11
C LEU A 20 0.76 32.21 -14.18
N PRO A 21 0.16 33.42 -14.16
CA PRO A 21 0.38 34.40 -15.22
C PRO A 21 1.74 35.11 -15.02
N LEU A 22 2.67 34.91 -15.96
CA LEU A 22 3.82 35.78 -16.14
C LEU A 22 3.84 36.24 -17.60
N GLY A 23 3.86 37.56 -17.77
CA GLY A 23 3.62 38.26 -19.03
C GLY A 23 4.83 38.37 -19.97
N SER A 24 4.47 38.59 -21.23
CA SER A 24 5.13 39.34 -22.33
C SER A 24 6.64 39.18 -22.57
N ASP A 25 6.91 38.62 -23.76
CA ASP A 25 7.82 39.08 -24.82
C ASP A 25 9.28 39.43 -24.48
N ASP A 26 10.23 38.72 -25.10
CA ASP A 26 10.98 39.33 -26.20
C ASP A 26 11.72 38.31 -27.10
N LYS A 27 11.87 38.70 -28.38
CA LYS A 27 12.46 37.93 -29.49
C LYS A 27 13.96 38.23 -29.67
N ASN A 28 14.63 37.27 -30.35
CA ASN A 28 15.91 37.35 -31.09
C ASN A 28 17.22 37.04 -30.33
N PHE A 29 17.83 35.89 -30.63
CA PHE A 29 19.20 35.82 -31.18
C PHE A 29 19.48 34.44 -31.80
N LEU A 30 20.10 34.41 -32.98
CA LEU A 30 20.54 33.21 -33.72
C LEU A 30 21.83 32.61 -33.10
N PRO A 31 22.16 31.33 -33.37
CA PRO A 31 23.12 30.59 -32.57
C PRO A 31 24.54 30.75 -33.11
N ASP A 32 25.51 30.92 -32.22
CA ASP A 32 26.92 30.73 -32.53
C ASP A 32 27.49 29.53 -31.77
N LYS A 33 28.24 28.71 -32.50
CA LYS A 33 28.75 27.41 -32.06
C LYS A 33 29.75 27.60 -30.91
N GLN A 34 29.43 27.02 -29.75
CA GLN A 34 30.44 26.62 -28.77
C GLN A 34 30.11 25.21 -28.28
N GLU A 35 30.85 24.24 -28.84
CA GLU A 35 30.98 22.90 -28.27
C GLU A 35 31.63 23.04 -26.89
N HIS A 36 30.80 23.21 -25.86
CA HIS A 36 31.23 22.99 -24.49
C HIS A 36 31.14 21.49 -24.24
N SER A 37 32.29 20.84 -24.26
CA SER A 37 32.54 19.49 -23.78
C SER A 37 31.83 19.25 -22.45
N LEU A 38 30.79 18.41 -22.46
CA LEU A 38 30.30 17.73 -21.26
C LEU A 38 31.39 16.76 -20.80
N HIS A 39 32.33 17.25 -20.00
CA HIS A 39 33.08 16.38 -19.12
C HIS A 39 32.10 15.86 -18.06
N CYS A 40 31.52 14.69 -18.33
CA CYS A 40 30.90 13.85 -17.31
C CYS A 40 32.05 13.32 -16.45
N GLU A 41 32.37 14.03 -15.36
CA GLU A 41 33.18 13.46 -14.29
C GLU A 41 32.41 12.31 -13.66
N ASP A 42 32.59 11.10 -14.20
CA ASP A 42 32.30 9.84 -13.53
C ASP A 42 33.32 9.64 -12.39
N GLN A 43 33.29 10.54 -11.40
CA GLN A 43 33.83 10.21 -10.08
C GLN A 43 32.96 9.08 -9.54
N ALA A 44 33.60 7.97 -9.17
CA ALA A 44 32.96 6.85 -8.47
C ALA A 44 32.29 7.37 -7.19
N TRP A 45 31.02 7.75 -7.32
CA TRP A 45 30.22 8.30 -6.25
C TRP A 45 30.13 7.25 -5.14
N ARG A 46 30.68 7.59 -3.96
CA ARG A 46 30.63 6.74 -2.76
C ARG A 46 30.20 7.62 -1.59
N PRO A 47 29.04 7.36 -0.96
CA PRO A 47 28.63 8.11 0.23
C PRO A 47 29.61 7.91 1.37
N SER A 48 29.80 8.94 2.21
CA SER A 48 30.54 8.78 3.46
C SER A 48 29.75 7.89 4.43
N LEU A 49 30.45 7.20 5.36
CA LEU A 49 29.78 6.38 6.39
C LEU A 49 28.77 7.19 7.22
N SER A 50 29.08 8.45 7.51
CA SER A 50 28.17 9.36 8.22
C SER A 50 26.88 9.65 7.43
N GLN A 51 26.97 9.80 6.10
CA GLN A 51 25.81 9.98 5.22
C GLN A 51 24.96 8.71 5.13
N VAL A 52 25.61 7.54 5.09
CA VAL A 52 24.92 6.23 5.11
C VAL A 52 24.14 6.05 6.41
N VAL A 53 24.76 6.27 7.56
CA VAL A 53 24.11 6.12 8.87
C VAL A 53 22.96 7.10 9.04
N ALA A 54 23.13 8.36 8.61
CA ALA A 54 22.07 9.36 8.66
C ALA A 54 20.85 8.93 7.81
N GLU A 55 21.08 8.45 6.59
CA GLU A 55 19.99 8.01 5.72
C GLU A 55 19.30 6.74 6.23
N ILE A 56 20.07 5.79 6.76
CA ILE A 56 19.51 4.60 7.43
C ILE A 56 18.57 5.03 8.57
N LYS A 57 18.97 6.02 9.37
CA LYS A 57 18.14 6.53 10.46
C LYS A 57 16.83 7.13 9.93
N GLU A 58 16.89 7.96 8.89
CA GLU A 58 15.70 8.54 8.25
C GLU A 58 14.77 7.46 7.69
N LEU A 59 15.30 6.47 6.97
CA LEU A 59 14.53 5.33 6.48
C LEU A 59 13.85 4.57 7.62
N CYS A 60 14.56 4.31 8.72
CA CYS A 60 13.99 3.66 9.90
C CYS A 60 12.85 4.47 10.55
N THR A 61 12.87 5.80 10.51
CA THR A 61 11.77 6.62 11.04
C THR A 61 10.44 6.41 10.31
N ILE A 62 10.50 6.03 9.03
CA ILE A 62 9.33 5.71 8.21
C ILE A 62 9.03 4.21 8.27
N ALA A 63 10.04 3.37 8.02
CA ALA A 63 9.88 1.93 7.87
C ALA A 63 9.39 1.27 9.17
N PHE A 64 9.97 1.60 10.34
CA PHE A 64 9.63 0.93 11.58
C PHE A 64 8.14 1.11 11.99
N PRO A 65 7.57 2.33 12.01
CA PRO A 65 6.14 2.49 12.26
C PRO A 65 5.26 1.82 11.19
N MET A 66 5.72 1.78 9.94
CA MET A 66 5.00 1.10 8.85
C MET A 66 5.00 -0.42 9.01
N ILE A 67 6.11 -1.03 9.47
CA ILE A 67 6.19 -2.45 9.83
C ILE A 67 5.17 -2.78 10.92
N ILE A 68 5.19 -2.00 12.02
CA ILE A 68 4.24 -2.21 13.12
C ILE A 68 2.80 -2.04 12.62
N THR A 69 2.52 -1.02 11.82
CA THR A 69 1.18 -0.82 11.23
C THR A 69 0.77 -2.03 10.39
N GLY A 70 1.67 -2.58 9.56
CA GLY A 70 1.42 -3.79 8.77
C GLY A 70 1.12 -5.01 9.65
N LEU A 71 1.91 -5.24 10.70
CA LEU A 71 1.70 -6.33 11.66
C LEU A 71 0.36 -6.20 12.39
N LEU A 72 -0.03 -4.98 12.77
CA LEU A 72 -1.32 -4.73 13.43
C LEU A 72 -2.50 -5.01 12.49
N ILE A 73 -2.41 -4.60 11.22
CA ILE A 73 -3.42 -4.91 10.20
C ILE A 73 -3.47 -6.42 9.94
N TYR A 74 -2.32 -7.11 9.89
CA TYR A 74 -2.29 -8.57 9.77
C TYR A 74 -2.93 -9.27 10.98
N GLY A 75 -2.71 -8.75 12.19
CA GLY A 75 -3.34 -9.21 13.42
C GLY A 75 -4.87 -9.16 13.36
N LYS A 76 -5.46 -8.14 12.71
CA LYS A 76 -6.91 -8.05 12.49
C LYS A 76 -7.42 -9.26 11.71
N SER A 77 -6.75 -9.59 10.60
CA SER A 77 -7.11 -10.74 9.76
C SER A 77 -6.96 -12.07 10.52
N ALA A 78 -5.88 -12.23 11.29
CA ALA A 78 -5.66 -13.43 12.10
C ALA A 78 -6.75 -13.65 13.15
N ILE A 79 -7.18 -12.60 13.85
CA ILE A 79 -8.28 -12.67 14.81
C ILE A 79 -9.59 -13.03 14.10
N SER A 80 -9.90 -12.39 12.97
CA SER A 80 -11.11 -12.69 12.19
C SER A 80 -11.16 -14.16 11.76
N MET A 81 -10.05 -14.70 11.25
CA MET A 81 -9.90 -16.11 10.90
C MET A 81 -10.10 -17.06 12.08
N LEU A 82 -9.57 -16.69 13.26
CA LEU A 82 -9.78 -17.47 14.49
C LEU A 82 -11.27 -17.54 14.88
N PHE A 83 -12.01 -16.43 14.74
CA PHE A 83 -13.46 -16.43 14.97
C PHE A 83 -14.21 -17.28 13.93
N MET A 84 -13.84 -17.22 12.65
CA MET A 84 -14.44 -18.08 11.62
C MET A 84 -14.22 -19.56 11.93
N GLY A 85 -12.98 -19.92 12.33
CA GLY A 85 -12.63 -21.29 12.71
C GLY A 85 -13.43 -21.81 13.90
N ARG A 86 -13.75 -20.95 14.88
CA ARG A 86 -14.60 -21.30 16.02
C ARG A 86 -16.08 -21.50 15.66
N LEU A 87 -16.56 -20.84 14.60
CA LEU A 87 -17.94 -21.00 14.12
C LEU A 87 -18.15 -22.29 13.32
N GLY A 88 -17.07 -22.89 12.79
CA GLY A 88 -17.11 -24.20 12.14
C GLY A 88 -16.31 -24.26 10.84
N LYS A 89 -16.05 -25.47 10.36
CA LYS A 89 -15.22 -25.72 9.16
C LYS A 89 -15.82 -25.10 7.89
N GLU A 90 -17.14 -25.14 7.73
CA GLU A 90 -17.84 -24.54 6.58
C GLU A 90 -17.73 -23.01 6.58
N VAL A 91 -17.91 -22.38 7.76
CA VAL A 91 -17.77 -20.92 7.92
C VAL A 91 -16.33 -20.47 7.67
N LEU A 92 -15.35 -21.24 8.15
CA LEU A 92 -13.94 -20.98 7.86
C LEU A 92 -13.65 -21.09 6.36
N ALA A 93 -14.14 -22.13 5.68
CA ALA A 93 -13.93 -22.33 4.26
C ALA A 93 -14.58 -21.20 3.43
N GLY A 94 -15.86 -20.91 3.65
CA GLY A 94 -16.56 -19.82 2.96
C GLY A 94 -16.01 -18.44 3.29
N GLY A 95 -15.61 -18.20 4.54
CA GLY A 95 -14.96 -16.96 4.98
C GLY A 95 -13.60 -16.76 4.32
N SER A 96 -12.75 -17.80 4.30
CA SER A 96 -11.45 -17.75 3.62
C SER A 96 -11.60 -17.48 2.12
N LEU A 97 -12.54 -18.18 1.47
CA LEU A 97 -12.88 -17.97 0.07
C LEU A 97 -13.31 -16.52 -0.20
N SER A 98 -14.17 -15.95 0.66
CA SER A 98 -14.59 -14.56 0.52
C SER A 98 -13.47 -13.54 0.71
N ILE A 99 -12.52 -13.80 1.61
CA ILE A 99 -11.34 -12.94 1.78
C ILE A 99 -10.50 -12.94 0.50
N GLY A 100 -10.24 -14.12 -0.08
CA GLY A 100 -9.51 -14.22 -1.35
C GLY A 100 -10.22 -13.47 -2.48
N ILE A 101 -11.54 -13.66 -2.63
CA ILE A 101 -12.36 -12.93 -3.60
C ILE A 101 -12.30 -11.41 -3.37
N ALA A 102 -12.42 -10.96 -2.13
CA ALA A 102 -12.38 -9.55 -1.79
C ALA A 102 -11.01 -8.94 -2.11
N ASN A 103 -9.93 -9.67 -1.86
CA ASN A 103 -8.57 -9.27 -2.23
C ASN A 103 -8.41 -9.15 -3.75
N ILE A 104 -8.85 -10.15 -4.51
CA ILE A 104 -8.75 -10.15 -5.98
C ILE A 104 -9.58 -9.03 -6.59
N THR A 105 -10.84 -8.91 -6.19
CA THR A 105 -11.83 -8.09 -6.92
C THR A 105 -12.04 -6.69 -6.33
N GLY A 106 -11.52 -6.40 -5.13
CA GLY A 106 -11.75 -5.14 -4.45
C GLY A 106 -10.50 -4.53 -3.83
N TYR A 107 -9.96 -5.15 -2.77
CA TYR A 107 -8.90 -4.54 -1.97
C TYR A 107 -7.59 -4.30 -2.74
N SER A 108 -7.20 -5.21 -3.65
CA SER A 108 -6.03 -5.00 -4.52
C SER A 108 -6.21 -3.80 -5.45
N ILE A 109 -7.42 -3.63 -6.02
CA ILE A 109 -7.77 -2.50 -6.90
C ILE A 109 -7.72 -1.19 -6.11
N ILE A 110 -8.35 -1.13 -4.94
CA ILE A 110 -8.36 0.08 -4.10
C ILE A 110 -6.95 0.45 -3.63
N SER A 111 -6.17 -0.54 -3.18
CA SER A 111 -4.78 -0.35 -2.77
C SER A 111 -3.90 0.14 -3.93
N GLY A 112 -4.02 -0.49 -5.09
CA GLY A 112 -3.20 -0.18 -6.26
C GLY A 112 -3.53 1.15 -6.92
N LEU A 113 -4.82 1.52 -7.01
CA LEU A 113 -5.23 2.86 -7.45
C LEU A 113 -4.75 3.94 -6.47
N ALA A 114 -4.81 3.68 -5.15
CA ALA A 114 -4.29 4.59 -4.15
C ALA A 114 -2.78 4.81 -4.32
N LEU A 115 -2.02 3.75 -4.59
CA LEU A 115 -0.56 3.79 -4.73
C LEU A 115 -0.09 4.75 -5.84
N GLY A 116 -0.90 4.98 -6.88
CA GLY A 116 -0.61 5.94 -7.94
C GLY A 116 -0.37 7.38 -7.46
N MET A 117 -0.92 7.76 -6.31
CA MET A 117 -0.71 9.10 -5.75
C MET A 117 0.68 9.29 -5.10
N GLU A 118 1.41 8.21 -4.82
CA GLU A 118 2.64 8.25 -4.03
C GLU A 118 3.73 9.10 -4.70
N ALA A 119 3.95 8.92 -6.01
CA ALA A 119 4.96 9.67 -6.74
C ALA A 119 4.67 11.18 -6.76
N ILE A 120 3.40 11.57 -6.98
CA ILE A 120 2.97 12.97 -6.94
C ILE A 120 3.13 13.53 -5.52
N SER A 121 2.64 12.80 -4.52
CA SER A 121 2.60 13.28 -3.14
C SER A 121 3.99 13.41 -2.51
N SER A 122 4.89 12.46 -2.76
CA SER A 122 6.28 12.51 -2.28
C SER A 122 7.06 13.65 -2.94
N GLN A 123 6.96 13.82 -4.25
CA GLN A 123 7.62 14.94 -4.94
C GLN A 123 7.03 16.29 -4.54
N ALA A 124 5.71 16.39 -4.39
CA ALA A 124 5.06 17.59 -3.90
C ALA A 124 5.49 17.92 -2.46
N CYS A 125 5.65 16.92 -1.59
CA CYS A 125 6.18 17.08 -0.24
C CYS A 125 7.61 17.63 -0.27
N GLY A 126 8.49 17.02 -1.08
CA GLY A 126 9.87 17.47 -1.29
C GLY A 126 9.97 18.91 -1.79
N ALA A 127 9.12 19.26 -2.76
CA ALA A 127 9.02 20.60 -3.34
C ALA A 127 8.27 21.60 -2.43
N LYS A 128 7.76 21.17 -1.28
CA LYS A 128 6.90 21.94 -0.36
C LYS A 128 5.63 22.50 -1.02
N GLN A 129 5.12 21.81 -2.05
CA GLN A 129 3.86 22.12 -2.72
C GLN A 129 2.68 21.51 -1.95
N TRP A 130 2.44 22.01 -0.74
CA TRP A 130 1.41 21.50 0.16
C TRP A 130 -0.02 21.50 -0.43
N PRO A 131 -0.47 22.52 -1.19
CA PRO A 131 -1.80 22.49 -1.82
C PRO A 131 -1.96 21.33 -2.81
N LEU A 132 -0.92 21.03 -3.59
CA LEU A 132 -0.94 19.93 -4.54
C LEU A 132 -1.09 18.58 -3.85
N MET A 133 -0.45 18.38 -2.69
CA MET A 133 -0.64 17.16 -1.89
C MET A 133 -2.09 17.00 -1.43
N GLY A 134 -2.71 18.08 -0.93
CA GLY A 134 -4.11 18.07 -0.49
C GLY A 134 -5.07 17.78 -1.64
N GLN A 135 -4.85 18.41 -2.80
CA GLN A 135 -5.67 18.18 -4.00
C GLN A 135 -5.53 16.74 -4.50
N THR A 136 -4.29 16.22 -4.56
CA THR A 136 -4.03 14.84 -4.98
C THR A 136 -4.75 13.85 -4.06
N LEU A 137 -4.70 14.04 -2.73
CA LEU A 137 -5.42 13.22 -1.76
C LEU A 137 -6.94 13.19 -2.05
N GLN A 138 -7.55 14.36 -2.31
CA GLN A 138 -8.98 14.46 -2.60
C GLN A 138 -9.34 13.78 -3.92
N GLN A 139 -8.54 13.97 -4.97
CA GLN A 139 -8.69 13.30 -6.25
C GLN A 139 -8.62 11.77 -6.08
N THR A 140 -7.63 11.26 -5.35
CA THR A 140 -7.50 9.83 -5.08
C THR A 140 -8.71 9.28 -4.34
N ILE A 141 -9.14 9.92 -3.25
CA ILE A 141 -10.32 9.47 -2.49
C ILE A 141 -11.55 9.43 -3.40
N THR A 142 -11.75 10.44 -4.25
CA THR A 142 -12.87 10.51 -5.19
C THR A 142 -12.83 9.36 -6.20
N ILE A 143 -11.67 9.10 -6.81
CA ILE A 143 -11.45 7.99 -7.74
C ILE A 143 -11.76 6.65 -7.06
N LEU A 144 -11.30 6.45 -5.82
CA LEU A 144 -11.51 5.22 -5.08
C LEU A 144 -12.98 5.00 -4.72
N ILE A 145 -13.70 6.04 -4.27
CA ILE A 145 -15.14 5.96 -3.99
C ILE A 145 -15.91 5.56 -5.27
N LEU A 146 -15.53 6.12 -6.42
CA LEU A 146 -16.14 5.74 -7.70
C LEU A 146 -15.81 4.30 -8.08
N ALA A 147 -14.59 3.82 -7.81
CA ALA A 147 -14.20 2.43 -8.01
C ALA A 147 -14.96 1.47 -7.09
N CYS A 148 -15.32 1.90 -5.87
CA CYS A 148 -16.16 1.10 -4.97
C CYS A 148 -17.53 0.76 -5.56
N ILE A 149 -18.09 1.59 -6.46
CA ILE A 149 -19.43 1.36 -7.06
C ILE A 149 -19.48 0.04 -7.86
N PRO A 150 -18.68 -0.16 -8.93
CA PRO A 150 -18.72 -1.43 -9.67
C PRO A 150 -18.29 -2.63 -8.83
N ILE A 151 -17.33 -2.46 -7.90
CA ILE A 151 -16.91 -3.53 -6.97
C ILE A 151 -18.10 -3.95 -6.07
N SER A 152 -18.85 -2.98 -5.55
CA SER A 152 -20.02 -3.24 -4.71
C SER A 152 -21.12 -3.97 -5.48
N LEU A 153 -21.39 -3.56 -6.72
CA LEU A 153 -22.36 -4.24 -7.59
C LEU A 153 -21.95 -5.70 -7.85
N LEU A 154 -20.66 -5.95 -8.04
CA LEU A 154 -20.10 -7.30 -8.18
C LEU A 154 -20.29 -8.12 -6.89
N TRP A 155 -19.92 -7.57 -5.72
CA TRP A 155 -20.02 -8.27 -4.43
C TRP A 155 -21.47 -8.59 -4.03
N LEU A 156 -22.42 -7.71 -4.35
CA LEU A 156 -23.85 -7.95 -4.14
C LEU A 156 -24.40 -9.14 -4.95
N ASN A 157 -23.73 -9.48 -6.07
CA ASN A 157 -24.18 -10.50 -7.02
C ASN A 157 -23.13 -11.61 -7.20
N PHE A 158 -22.30 -11.87 -6.20
CA PHE A 158 -21.16 -12.80 -6.37
C PHE A 158 -21.54 -14.28 -6.24
N GLU A 159 -22.66 -14.61 -5.59
CA GLU A 159 -23.07 -16.01 -5.36
C GLU A 159 -23.25 -16.82 -6.65
N PRO A 160 -23.94 -16.31 -7.69
CA PRO A 160 -24.06 -17.02 -8.97
C PRO A 160 -22.70 -17.26 -9.65
N VAL A 161 -21.73 -16.37 -9.48
CA VAL A 161 -20.38 -16.53 -10.02
C VAL A 161 -19.68 -17.70 -9.34
N LEU A 162 -19.81 -17.84 -8.02
CA LEU A 162 -19.21 -18.95 -7.27
C LEU A 162 -19.82 -20.29 -7.66
N ILE A 163 -21.15 -20.35 -7.78
CA ILE A 163 -21.87 -21.54 -8.22
C ILE A 163 -21.47 -21.91 -9.66
N PHE A 164 -21.33 -20.92 -10.54
CA PHE A 164 -20.86 -21.13 -11.92
C PHE A 164 -19.43 -21.70 -11.95
N CYS A 165 -18.56 -21.26 -11.03
CA CYS A 165 -17.23 -21.82 -10.84
C CYS A 165 -17.21 -23.21 -10.15
N GLY A 166 -18.37 -23.82 -9.91
CA GLY A 166 -18.50 -25.16 -9.35
C GLY A 166 -18.35 -25.23 -7.83
N GLN A 167 -18.44 -24.11 -7.11
CA GLN A 167 -18.39 -24.12 -5.64
C GLN A 167 -19.69 -24.70 -5.04
N ASP A 168 -19.55 -25.32 -3.88
CA ASP A 168 -20.70 -25.77 -3.09
C ASP A 168 -21.62 -24.59 -2.74
N ARG A 169 -22.94 -24.83 -2.72
CA ARG A 169 -23.92 -23.78 -2.51
C ARG A 169 -23.88 -23.21 -1.08
N ALA A 170 -23.61 -24.03 -0.06
CA ALA A 170 -23.50 -23.55 1.31
C ALA A 170 -22.26 -22.66 1.47
N ILE A 171 -21.12 -23.09 0.92
CA ILE A 171 -19.88 -22.29 0.91
C ILE A 171 -20.07 -20.98 0.13
N SER A 172 -20.72 -21.03 -1.03
CA SER A 172 -20.99 -19.86 -1.87
C SER A 172 -21.88 -18.84 -1.17
N SER A 173 -22.90 -19.30 -0.46
CA SER A 173 -23.81 -18.45 0.34
C SER A 173 -23.10 -17.78 1.53
N ILE A 174 -22.24 -18.52 2.24
CA ILE A 174 -21.40 -17.97 3.32
C ILE A 174 -20.45 -16.89 2.76
N ALA A 175 -19.76 -17.20 1.67
CA ALA A 175 -18.79 -16.30 1.07
C ALA A 175 -19.45 -15.00 0.58
N SER A 176 -20.58 -15.13 -0.11
CA SER A 176 -21.34 -13.98 -0.63
C SER A 176 -21.91 -13.13 0.50
N THR A 177 -22.38 -13.77 1.58
CA THR A 177 -22.82 -13.05 2.79
C THR A 177 -21.68 -12.23 3.38
N TYR A 178 -20.47 -12.80 3.51
CA TYR A 178 -19.32 -12.04 4.02
C TYR A 178 -18.96 -10.84 3.12
N LEU A 179 -18.98 -11.01 1.80
CA LEU A 179 -18.71 -9.93 0.83
C LEU A 179 -19.71 -8.78 0.96
N VAL A 180 -21.01 -9.08 1.03
CA VAL A 180 -22.06 -8.05 1.21
C VAL A 180 -21.87 -7.27 2.51
N PHE A 181 -21.55 -7.96 3.61
CA PHE A 181 -21.31 -7.29 4.89
C PHE A 181 -19.94 -6.59 4.97
N SER A 182 -19.06 -6.80 4.00
CA SER A 182 -17.77 -6.09 3.85
C SER A 182 -17.86 -4.82 3.01
N LEU A 183 -19.02 -4.49 2.42
CA LEU A 183 -19.21 -3.26 1.64
C LEU A 183 -18.87 -1.97 2.42
N PRO A 184 -19.21 -1.82 3.72
CA PRO A 184 -18.79 -0.64 4.48
C PRO A 184 -17.27 -0.55 4.61
N ASP A 185 -16.60 -1.69 4.80
CA ASP A 185 -15.14 -1.77 4.89
C ASP A 185 -14.47 -1.33 3.58
N LEU A 186 -15.01 -1.76 2.44
CA LEU A 186 -14.55 -1.34 1.11
C LEU A 186 -14.54 0.19 0.97
N VAL A 187 -15.59 0.86 1.44
CA VAL A 187 -15.66 2.33 1.44
C VAL A 187 -14.68 2.93 2.44
N LEU A 188 -14.51 2.36 3.63
CA LEU A 188 -13.50 2.86 4.60
C LEU A 188 -12.07 2.78 4.03
N GLN A 189 -11.78 1.72 3.27
CA GLN A 189 -10.49 1.55 2.59
C GLN A 189 -10.23 2.63 1.51
N SER A 190 -11.26 3.23 0.92
CA SER A 190 -11.09 4.37 -0.01
C SER A 190 -10.58 5.64 0.67
N PHE A 191 -10.71 5.74 2.00
CA PHE A 191 -10.13 6.84 2.78
C PHE A 191 -8.80 6.44 3.43
N ILE A 192 -8.72 5.23 4.00
CA ILE A 192 -7.56 4.78 4.76
C ILE A 192 -6.31 4.64 3.88
N ASN A 193 -6.43 4.09 2.67
CA ASN A 193 -5.27 3.88 1.80
C ASN A 193 -4.62 5.20 1.33
N PRO A 194 -5.38 6.18 0.80
CA PRO A 194 -4.82 7.48 0.46
C PRO A 194 -4.24 8.22 1.68
N LEU A 195 -4.93 8.19 2.83
CA LEU A 195 -4.43 8.83 4.06
C LEU A 195 -3.11 8.22 4.54
N LYS A 196 -2.97 6.89 4.47
CA LYS A 196 -1.73 6.18 4.78
C LYS A 196 -0.57 6.69 3.92
N ILE A 197 -0.77 6.84 2.61
CA ILE A 197 0.25 7.35 1.68
C ILE A 197 0.54 8.84 1.95
N TYR A 198 -0.51 9.65 2.10
CA TYR A 198 -0.39 11.08 2.36
C TYR A 198 0.41 11.38 3.63
N LEU A 199 0.17 10.64 4.71
CA LEU A 199 0.90 10.81 5.97
C LEU A 199 2.33 10.25 5.87
N ARG A 200 2.51 9.09 5.25
CA ARG A 200 3.83 8.48 5.06
C ARG A 200 4.75 9.38 4.24
N THR A 201 4.26 9.96 3.15
CA THR A 201 5.05 10.85 2.29
C THR A 201 5.58 12.09 3.01
N GLN A 202 4.87 12.54 4.05
CA GLN A 202 5.27 13.63 4.95
C GLN A 202 6.14 13.18 6.14
N ASN A 203 6.50 11.89 6.23
CA ASN A 203 7.15 11.27 7.39
C ASN A 203 6.31 11.36 8.69
N ILE A 204 4.98 11.33 8.59
CA ILE A 204 4.04 11.38 9.72
C ILE A 204 3.41 9.99 9.92
N THR A 205 4.20 8.98 10.25
CA THR A 205 3.73 7.58 10.32
C THR A 205 3.22 7.14 11.69
N ARG A 206 3.66 7.81 12.78
CA ARG A 206 3.30 7.45 14.16
C ARG A 206 1.79 7.52 14.46
N PRO A 207 1.04 8.56 14.03
CA PRO A 207 -0.40 8.62 14.32
C PRO A 207 -1.18 7.46 13.73
N LEU A 208 -0.82 7.03 12.51
CA LEU A 208 -1.41 5.87 11.86
C LEU A 208 -1.13 4.59 12.66
N MET A 209 0.11 4.38 13.07
CA MET A 209 0.52 3.22 13.88
C MET A 209 -0.26 3.14 15.20
N LEU A 210 -0.38 4.27 15.92
CA LEU A 210 -1.11 4.32 17.19
C LEU A 210 -2.62 4.08 16.98
N SER A 211 -3.19 4.64 15.92
CA SER A 211 -4.61 4.43 15.58
C SER A 211 -4.89 2.97 15.21
N ALA A 212 -3.98 2.32 14.48
CA ALA A 212 -4.06 0.90 14.17
C ALA A 212 -3.96 0.03 15.44
N ALA A 213 -3.07 0.39 16.38
CA ALA A 213 -2.90 -0.35 17.63
C ALA A 213 -4.15 -0.26 18.51
N PHE A 214 -4.71 0.94 18.63
CA PHE A 214 -6.00 1.17 19.30
C PHE A 214 -7.14 0.37 18.66
N SER A 215 -7.20 0.36 17.32
CA SER A 215 -8.29 -0.32 16.62
C SER A 215 -8.21 -1.85 16.74
N LEU A 216 -6.98 -2.39 16.72
CA LEU A 216 -6.75 -3.82 16.92
C LEU A 216 -7.10 -4.27 18.35
N SER A 217 -6.78 -3.47 19.37
CA SER A 217 -7.11 -3.82 20.75
C SER A 217 -8.63 -3.92 20.98
N LEU A 218 -9.42 -3.14 20.22
CA LEU A 218 -10.88 -3.23 20.20
C LEU A 218 -11.42 -4.34 19.30
N HIS A 219 -10.65 -4.82 18.32
CA HIS A 219 -11.13 -5.77 17.33
C HIS A 219 -11.57 -7.11 17.96
N PHE A 220 -10.77 -7.68 18.87
CA PHE A 220 -11.14 -8.93 19.54
C PHE A 220 -12.48 -8.86 20.31
N PRO A 221 -12.70 -7.89 21.23
CA PRO A 221 -13.98 -7.80 21.94
C PRO A 221 -15.15 -7.49 21.00
N ILE A 222 -14.97 -6.64 19.98
CA ILE A 222 -16.02 -6.35 18.99
C ILE A 222 -16.39 -7.63 18.22
N SER A 223 -15.40 -8.37 17.71
CA SER A 223 -15.61 -9.64 17.01
C SER A 223 -16.32 -10.67 17.89
N TYR A 224 -15.94 -10.77 19.17
CA TYR A 224 -16.62 -11.65 20.12
C TYR A 224 -18.09 -11.28 20.32
N ILE A 225 -18.37 -10.00 20.59
CA ILE A 225 -19.73 -9.52 20.84
C ILE A 225 -20.62 -9.73 19.62
N LEU A 226 -20.15 -9.32 18.43
CA LEU A 226 -20.95 -9.43 17.21
C LEU A 226 -21.15 -10.87 16.76
N ALA A 227 -20.06 -11.67 16.70
CA ALA A 227 -20.15 -13.03 16.19
C ALA A 227 -20.89 -13.97 17.16
N HIS A 228 -20.63 -13.87 18.46
CA HIS A 228 -21.16 -14.81 19.46
C HIS A 228 -22.33 -14.24 20.27
N ARG A 229 -22.14 -13.08 20.93
CA ARG A 229 -23.16 -12.55 21.87
C ARG A 229 -24.45 -12.12 21.17
N PHE A 230 -24.33 -11.51 19.99
CA PHE A 230 -25.46 -11.18 19.12
C PHE A 230 -25.77 -12.26 18.08
N SER A 231 -24.99 -13.36 18.09
CA SER A 231 -25.21 -14.52 17.22
C SER A 231 -25.28 -14.18 15.72
N LEU A 232 -24.53 -13.16 15.28
CA LEU A 232 -24.49 -12.76 13.87
C LEU A 232 -23.57 -13.64 13.02
N GLY A 233 -22.80 -14.55 13.64
CA GLY A 233 -21.91 -15.48 12.95
C GLY A 233 -20.95 -14.76 11.99
N ILE A 234 -20.89 -15.22 10.73
CA ILE A 234 -20.01 -14.66 9.69
C ILE A 234 -20.31 -13.19 9.37
N ARG A 235 -21.58 -12.76 9.46
CA ARG A 235 -21.98 -11.35 9.29
C ARG A 235 -21.36 -10.48 10.37
N GLY A 236 -21.35 -10.98 11.61
CA GLY A 236 -20.74 -10.31 12.75
C GLY A 236 -19.23 -10.13 12.58
N ILE A 237 -18.55 -11.11 11.99
CA ILE A 237 -17.10 -11.02 11.70
C ILE A 237 -16.82 -9.95 10.64
N ALA A 238 -17.55 -9.94 9.52
CA ALA A 238 -17.41 -8.92 8.47
C ALA A 238 -17.67 -7.50 9.02
N VAL A 239 -18.74 -7.33 9.80
CA VAL A 239 -19.06 -6.03 10.44
C VAL A 239 -17.98 -5.63 11.45
N ALA A 240 -17.41 -6.57 12.21
CA ALA A 240 -16.33 -6.28 13.14
C ALA A 240 -15.09 -5.73 12.43
N VAL A 241 -14.76 -6.25 11.25
CA VAL A 241 -13.67 -5.73 10.40
C VAL A 241 -13.95 -4.28 10.01
N ALA A 242 -15.15 -4.00 9.50
CA ALA A 242 -15.56 -2.65 9.11
C ALA A 242 -15.52 -1.66 10.30
N ILE A 243 -16.02 -2.07 11.48
CA ILE A 243 -15.98 -1.22 12.68
C ILE A 243 -14.54 -0.98 13.14
N THR A 244 -13.66 -1.98 13.04
CA THR A 244 -12.23 -1.80 13.35
C THR A 244 -11.58 -0.77 12.43
N ASP A 245 -11.86 -0.80 11.14
CA ASP A 245 -11.30 0.17 10.20
C ASP A 245 -11.95 1.56 10.35
N LEU A 246 -13.23 1.62 10.74
CA LEU A 246 -13.88 2.85 11.14
C LEU A 246 -13.21 3.47 12.38
N ASN A 247 -12.93 2.67 13.40
CA ASN A 247 -12.21 3.11 14.60
C ASN A 247 -10.83 3.65 14.25
N LEU A 248 -10.12 2.99 13.31
CA LEU A 248 -8.81 3.44 12.84
C LEU A 248 -8.92 4.80 12.18
N LEU A 249 -9.84 4.93 11.23
CA LEU A 249 -10.06 6.17 10.50
C LEU A 249 -10.50 7.31 11.44
N ALA A 250 -11.44 7.04 12.35
CA ALA A 250 -11.93 8.04 13.30
C ALA A 250 -10.83 8.50 14.26
N ALA A 251 -10.08 7.58 14.86
CA ALA A 251 -8.97 7.91 15.75
C ALA A 251 -7.89 8.72 15.02
N LEU A 252 -7.57 8.34 13.78
CA LEU A 252 -6.61 9.06 12.95
C LEU A 252 -7.08 10.48 12.64
N LEU A 253 -8.31 10.64 12.14
CA LEU A 253 -8.86 11.96 11.80
C LEU A 253 -8.97 12.86 13.03
N LEU A 254 -9.35 12.31 14.18
CA LEU A 254 -9.41 13.04 15.45
C LEU A 254 -8.03 13.55 15.86
N TYR A 255 -7.01 12.69 15.76
CA TYR A 255 -5.62 13.09 16.03
C TYR A 255 -5.15 14.19 15.08
N LEU A 256 -5.41 14.06 13.77
CA LEU A 256 -5.00 15.05 12.77
C LEU A 256 -5.71 16.40 12.99
N TYR A 257 -6.98 16.38 13.37
CA TYR A 257 -7.75 17.58 13.70
C TYR A 257 -7.16 18.33 14.90
N PHE A 258 -6.92 17.65 16.02
CA PHE A 258 -6.41 18.30 17.23
C PHE A 258 -4.94 18.67 17.18
N SER A 259 -4.11 17.88 16.48
CA SER A 259 -2.67 18.16 16.37
C SER A 259 -2.36 19.31 15.39
N GLY A 260 -3.26 19.58 14.43
CA GLY A 260 -3.08 20.61 13.42
C GLY A 260 -1.90 20.36 12.45
N ILE A 261 -1.29 19.18 12.47
CA ILE A 261 -0.06 18.87 11.72
C ILE A 261 -0.27 19.03 10.21
N CYS A 262 -1.46 18.69 9.71
CA CYS A 262 -1.80 18.77 8.28
C CYS A 262 -2.40 20.12 7.87
N ARG A 263 -2.41 21.15 8.72
CA ARG A 263 -3.05 22.45 8.41
C ARG A 263 -2.43 23.17 7.21
N LYS A 264 -1.16 22.89 6.89
CA LYS A 264 -0.48 23.46 5.70
C LYS A 264 -0.90 22.75 4.41
N SER A 265 -1.08 21.44 4.47
CA SER A 265 -1.32 20.56 3.33
C SER A 265 -2.78 20.17 3.11
N TRP A 266 -3.67 20.51 4.05
CA TRP A 266 -5.10 20.29 3.96
C TRP A 266 -5.86 21.58 4.29
N GLN A 267 -6.58 22.13 3.31
CA GLN A 267 -7.43 23.33 3.46
C GLN A 267 -8.94 22.99 3.40
N GLY A 268 -9.30 21.72 3.50
CA GLY A 268 -10.68 21.25 3.30
C GLY A 268 -10.96 20.80 1.87
N TRP A 269 -12.18 20.29 1.66
CA TRP A 269 -12.64 19.82 0.36
C TRP A 269 -12.77 20.97 -0.64
N SER A 270 -12.28 20.74 -1.85
CA SER A 270 -12.34 21.66 -2.98
C SER A 270 -12.96 20.96 -4.18
N LEU A 271 -13.77 21.67 -4.97
CA LEU A 271 -14.31 21.15 -6.24
C LEU A 271 -13.21 20.82 -7.26
N GLN A 272 -11.99 21.34 -7.04
CA GLN A 272 -10.81 21.00 -7.82
C GLN A 272 -10.42 19.51 -7.75
N CYS A 273 -11.05 18.72 -6.87
CA CYS A 273 -10.91 17.27 -6.87
C CYS A 273 -11.51 16.62 -8.14
N PHE A 274 -12.36 17.31 -8.89
CA PHE A 274 -12.92 16.85 -10.16
C PHE A 274 -12.14 17.33 -11.38
N ASP A 275 -11.14 18.19 -11.19
CA ASP A 275 -10.36 18.76 -12.29
C ASP A 275 -9.18 17.85 -12.67
N GLU A 276 -8.90 17.77 -13.97
CA GLU A 276 -7.68 17.18 -14.57
C GLU A 276 -7.22 15.83 -13.96
N TRP A 277 -8.02 14.77 -14.11
CA TRP A 277 -7.65 13.43 -13.60
C TRP A 277 -6.54 12.72 -14.41
N ARG A 278 -6.20 13.23 -15.59
CA ARG A 278 -5.25 12.56 -16.49
C ARG A 278 -3.88 12.29 -15.85
N PRO A 279 -3.23 13.24 -15.15
CA PRO A 279 -1.93 12.98 -14.51
C PRO A 279 -2.02 11.91 -13.43
N ILE A 280 -3.04 11.94 -12.56
CA ILE A 280 -3.16 10.96 -11.48
C ILE A 280 -3.54 9.57 -12.02
N LEU A 281 -4.45 9.49 -12.98
CA LEU A 281 -4.84 8.22 -13.62
C LEU A 281 -3.68 7.58 -14.41
N SER A 282 -2.80 8.41 -15.01
CA SER A 282 -1.61 7.90 -15.72
C SER A 282 -0.63 7.14 -14.81
N LEU A 283 -0.68 7.39 -13.50
CA LEU A 283 0.10 6.68 -12.49
C LEU A 283 -0.73 5.61 -11.76
N ALA A 284 -1.99 5.93 -11.43
CA ALA A 284 -2.87 5.02 -10.69
C ALA A 284 -3.22 3.76 -11.47
N ILE A 285 -3.45 3.84 -12.79
CA ILE A 285 -3.81 2.66 -13.59
C ILE A 285 -2.63 1.67 -13.66
N PRO A 286 -1.39 2.07 -14.04
CA PRO A 286 -0.25 1.15 -14.00
C PRO A 286 0.05 0.60 -12.60
N SER A 287 -0.03 1.44 -11.56
CA SER A 287 0.14 0.98 -10.17
C SER A 287 -0.93 -0.03 -9.77
N CYS A 288 -2.19 0.19 -10.17
CA CYS A 288 -3.29 -0.74 -9.95
C CYS A 288 -3.01 -2.09 -10.60
N ILE A 289 -2.62 -2.09 -11.89
CA ILE A 289 -2.29 -3.32 -12.61
C ILE A 289 -1.15 -4.06 -11.91
N SER A 290 -0.09 -3.36 -11.52
CA SER A 290 1.06 -3.97 -10.83
C SER A 290 0.66 -4.64 -9.50
N VAL A 291 -0.10 -3.94 -8.65
CA VAL A 291 -0.55 -4.49 -7.35
C VAL A 291 -1.55 -5.63 -7.54
N CYS A 292 -2.47 -5.51 -8.49
CA CYS A 292 -3.42 -6.59 -8.81
C CYS A 292 -2.69 -7.84 -9.27
N LEU A 293 -1.75 -7.72 -10.21
CA LEU A 293 -0.98 -8.88 -10.71
C LEU A 293 -0.16 -9.54 -9.60
N GLU A 294 0.44 -8.76 -8.71
CA GLU A 294 1.15 -9.28 -7.54
C GLU A 294 0.23 -10.11 -6.63
N TRP A 295 -0.96 -9.59 -6.31
CA TRP A 295 -1.90 -10.27 -5.42
C TRP A 295 -2.56 -11.48 -6.09
N TRP A 296 -2.97 -11.33 -7.34
CA TRP A 296 -3.60 -12.40 -8.13
C TRP A 296 -2.64 -13.56 -8.38
N TRP A 297 -1.34 -13.30 -8.45
CA TRP A 297 -0.33 -14.34 -8.56
C TRP A 297 -0.39 -15.32 -7.39
N TYR A 298 -0.52 -14.84 -6.15
CA TYR A 298 -0.63 -15.73 -4.97
C TYR A 298 -1.87 -16.62 -5.03
N GLU A 299 -3.00 -16.05 -5.46
CA GLU A 299 -4.26 -16.79 -5.59
C GLU A 299 -4.19 -17.82 -6.72
N LEU A 300 -3.54 -17.47 -7.84
CA LEU A 300 -3.29 -18.40 -8.94
C LEU A 300 -2.42 -19.58 -8.49
N MET A 301 -1.41 -19.35 -7.65
CA MET A 301 -0.58 -20.43 -7.11
C MET A 301 -1.38 -21.41 -6.23
N ILE A 302 -2.34 -20.91 -5.43
CA ILE A 302 -3.26 -21.78 -4.68
C ILE A 302 -4.08 -22.63 -5.65
N VAL A 303 -4.68 -22.01 -6.67
CA VAL A 303 -5.50 -22.73 -7.66
C VAL A 303 -4.68 -23.79 -8.39
N LEU A 304 -3.46 -23.47 -8.85
CA LEU A 304 -2.59 -24.42 -9.53
C LEU A 304 -2.14 -25.57 -8.63
N SER A 305 -1.92 -25.31 -7.32
CA SER A 305 -1.61 -26.38 -6.36
C SER A 305 -2.75 -27.39 -6.22
N GLY A 306 -4.01 -26.97 -6.45
CA GLY A 306 -5.19 -27.83 -6.46
C GLY A 306 -5.29 -28.79 -7.66
N ILE A 307 -4.42 -28.65 -8.67
CA ILE A 307 -4.37 -29.52 -9.85
C ILE A 307 -3.37 -30.68 -9.64
N LEU A 308 -2.54 -30.61 -8.60
CA LEU A 308 -1.53 -31.62 -8.31
C LEU A 308 -2.16 -32.93 -7.81
N SER A 309 -1.45 -34.05 -7.99
CA SER A 309 -1.93 -35.39 -7.63
C SER A 309 -2.30 -35.54 -6.14
N ASN A 310 -1.64 -34.77 -5.27
CA ASN A 310 -1.92 -34.68 -3.83
C ASN A 310 -2.52 -33.30 -3.50
N ALA A 311 -3.63 -32.95 -4.17
CA ALA A 311 -4.24 -31.62 -4.12
C ALA A 311 -4.56 -31.13 -2.69
N PRO A 312 -5.15 -31.92 -1.77
CA PRO A 312 -5.45 -31.46 -0.42
C PRO A 312 -4.20 -31.04 0.36
N GLU A 313 -3.13 -31.85 0.29
CA GLU A 313 -1.86 -31.57 0.97
C GLU A 313 -1.14 -30.38 0.32
N ALA A 314 -1.13 -30.32 -1.01
CA ALA A 314 -0.48 -29.23 -1.75
C ALA A 314 -1.17 -27.88 -1.50
N VAL A 315 -2.50 -27.82 -1.53
CA VAL A 315 -3.28 -26.61 -1.22
C VAL A 315 -3.07 -26.17 0.22
N ALA A 316 -3.04 -27.11 1.17
CA ALA A 316 -2.78 -26.79 2.57
C ALA A 316 -1.36 -26.23 2.78
N ALA A 317 -0.35 -26.87 2.18
CA ALA A 317 1.03 -26.41 2.23
C ALA A 317 1.20 -25.03 1.58
N MET A 318 0.60 -24.82 0.40
CA MET A 318 0.62 -23.53 -0.29
C MET A 318 -0.06 -22.43 0.53
N GLY A 319 -1.19 -22.74 1.18
CA GLY A 319 -1.86 -21.81 2.09
C GLY A 319 -0.97 -21.39 3.26
N ILE A 320 -0.30 -22.35 3.91
CA ILE A 320 0.67 -22.06 4.99
C ILE A 320 1.82 -21.20 4.46
N LEU A 321 2.38 -21.55 3.30
CA LEU A 321 3.49 -20.83 2.67
C LEU A 321 3.13 -19.38 2.35
N ILE A 322 1.94 -19.13 1.80
CA ILE A 322 1.45 -17.78 1.49
C ILE A 322 1.27 -16.95 2.76
N GLN A 323 0.73 -17.53 3.83
CA GLN A 323 0.58 -16.81 5.10
C GLN A 323 1.94 -16.48 5.72
N ALA A 324 2.90 -17.41 5.68
CA ALA A 324 4.26 -17.17 6.16
C ALA A 324 4.97 -16.09 5.32
N THR A 325 4.87 -16.19 4.00
CA THR A 325 5.44 -15.21 3.07
C THR A 325 4.80 -13.83 3.27
N SER A 326 3.48 -13.75 3.45
CA SER A 326 2.78 -12.48 3.69
C SER A 326 3.26 -11.80 4.98
N LEU A 327 3.48 -12.57 6.05
CA LEU A 327 4.00 -12.04 7.31
C LEU A 327 5.43 -11.51 7.15
N VAL A 328 6.31 -12.26 6.49
CA VAL A 328 7.68 -11.85 6.22
C VAL A 328 7.74 -10.68 5.24
N TYR A 329 6.83 -10.60 4.27
CA TYR A 329 6.79 -9.56 3.24
C TYR A 329 6.48 -8.16 3.79
N ILE A 330 5.86 -8.06 4.97
CA ILE A 330 5.61 -6.77 5.65
C ILE A 330 6.91 -5.96 5.83
N PHE A 331 8.02 -6.64 6.14
CA PHE A 331 9.30 -6.00 6.41
C PHE A 331 9.93 -5.37 5.16
N PRO A 332 10.22 -6.11 4.07
CA PRO A 332 10.77 -5.53 2.85
C PRO A 332 9.79 -4.57 2.17
N SER A 333 8.47 -4.82 2.27
CA SER A 333 7.45 -3.90 1.73
C SER A 333 7.50 -2.53 2.43
N ALA A 334 7.49 -2.51 3.76
CA ALA A 334 7.58 -1.25 4.53
C ALA A 334 8.88 -0.48 4.26
N LEU A 335 10.00 -1.18 4.12
CA LEU A 335 11.27 -0.58 3.74
C LEU A 335 11.22 -0.02 2.30
N SER A 336 10.66 -0.78 1.36
CA SER A 336 10.50 -0.34 -0.04
C SER A 336 9.68 0.96 -0.12
N LEU A 337 8.58 1.04 0.63
CA LEU A 337 7.75 2.23 0.71
C LEU A 337 8.47 3.42 1.35
N ALA A 338 9.30 3.17 2.38
CA ALA A 338 10.13 4.20 3.00
C ALA A 338 11.17 4.77 2.00
N VAL A 339 11.83 3.90 1.24
CA VAL A 339 12.78 4.30 0.20
C VAL A 339 12.08 5.08 -0.91
N SER A 340 10.96 4.57 -1.42
CA SER A 340 10.15 5.25 -2.45
C SER A 340 9.77 6.66 -2.04
N THR A 341 9.27 6.80 -0.80
CA THR A 341 8.93 8.09 -0.20
C THR A 341 10.15 9.02 -0.09
N ARG A 342 11.29 8.54 0.45
CA ARG A 342 12.50 9.36 0.60
C ARG A 342 13.07 9.79 -0.75
N VAL A 343 13.17 8.88 -1.72
CA VAL A 343 13.61 9.20 -3.10
C VAL A 343 12.70 10.25 -3.71
N GLY A 344 11.38 10.08 -3.63
CA GLY A 344 10.42 11.05 -4.13
C GLY A 344 10.56 12.43 -3.47
N ASN A 345 10.75 12.47 -2.15
CA ASN A 345 10.98 13.71 -1.42
C ASN A 345 12.28 14.42 -1.85
N GLU A 346 13.38 13.70 -2.01
CA GLU A 346 14.66 14.29 -2.45
C GLU A 346 14.61 14.76 -3.91
N LEU A 347 13.92 14.02 -4.79
CA LEU A 347 13.68 14.45 -6.18
C LEU A 347 12.81 15.71 -6.24
N GLY A 348 11.73 15.76 -5.46
CA GLY A 348 10.89 16.95 -5.33
C GLY A 348 11.63 18.17 -4.80
N ALA A 349 12.59 17.96 -3.91
CA ALA A 349 13.46 19.01 -3.37
C ALA A 349 14.61 19.43 -4.32
N ASN A 350 14.64 18.90 -5.55
CA ASN A 350 15.69 19.10 -6.55
C ASN A 350 17.10 18.67 -6.06
N GLN A 351 17.18 17.55 -5.34
CA GLN A 351 18.41 16.99 -4.77
C GLN A 351 18.70 15.58 -5.32
N PRO A 352 18.99 15.43 -6.63
CA PRO A 352 19.16 14.12 -7.27
C PRO A 352 20.33 13.30 -6.69
N ASN A 353 21.39 13.96 -6.23
CA ASN A 353 22.52 13.28 -5.57
C ASN A 353 22.10 12.65 -4.24
N LYS A 354 21.20 13.29 -3.48
CA LYS A 354 20.63 12.69 -2.26
C LYS A 354 19.65 11.58 -2.59
N ALA A 355 18.84 11.73 -3.62
CA ALA A 355 17.97 10.65 -4.10
C ALA A 355 18.79 9.40 -4.48
N ARG A 356 19.95 9.57 -5.15
CA ARG A 356 20.89 8.48 -5.43
C ARG A 356 21.42 7.84 -4.14
N ASN A 357 21.75 8.63 -3.11
CA ASN A 357 22.20 8.16 -1.78
C ASN A 357 21.16 7.25 -1.14
N VAL A 358 19.89 7.69 -1.13
CA VAL A 358 18.78 6.91 -0.59
C VAL A 358 18.67 5.57 -1.33
N PHE A 359 18.72 5.60 -2.66
CA PHE A 359 18.63 4.38 -3.48
C PHE A 359 19.80 3.41 -3.25
N TYR A 360 21.02 3.91 -3.10
CA TYR A 360 22.19 3.07 -2.81
C TYR A 360 22.08 2.41 -1.43
N ASN A 361 21.60 3.13 -0.42
CA ASN A 361 21.40 2.60 0.92
C ASN A 361 20.31 1.52 0.97
N ARG A 362 19.31 1.57 0.09
CA ARG A 362 18.36 0.46 -0.10
C ARG A 362 19.09 -0.84 -0.43
N ILE A 363 20.08 -0.81 -1.33
CA ILE A 363 20.83 -2.00 -1.74
C ILE A 363 21.62 -2.57 -0.55
N ILE A 364 22.17 -1.71 0.32
CA ILE A 364 22.88 -2.13 1.53
C ILE A 364 21.90 -2.78 2.54
N MET A 365 20.73 -2.20 2.76
CA MET A 365 19.71 -2.77 3.63
C MET A 365 19.09 -4.06 3.06
N CYS A 366 18.90 -4.15 1.73
CA CYS A 366 18.42 -5.37 1.07
C CYS A 366 19.49 -6.48 1.02
N ARG A 367 20.79 -6.16 1.03
CA ARG A 367 21.84 -7.17 1.20
C ARG A 367 21.82 -7.82 2.59
N PHE A 368 21.28 -7.15 3.59
CA PHE A 368 20.94 -7.79 4.87
C PHE A 368 19.79 -8.82 4.73
N ASP A 369 18.87 -8.62 3.79
CA ASP A 369 17.78 -9.56 3.44
C ASP A 369 18.30 -10.77 2.65
N GLU A 370 19.34 -10.59 1.82
CA GLU A 370 20.06 -11.68 1.15
C GLU A 370 20.81 -12.57 2.16
N TYR A 371 21.35 -11.98 3.23
CA TYR A 371 21.90 -12.69 4.38
C TYR A 371 20.81 -13.43 5.19
N TYR A 372 19.60 -12.89 5.25
CA TYR A 372 18.44 -13.54 5.88
C TYR A 372 17.91 -14.72 5.03
N ARG A 373 17.92 -14.59 3.70
CA ARG A 373 17.61 -15.68 2.76
C ARG A 373 18.63 -16.82 2.87
N HIS A 374 19.91 -16.50 3.04
CA HIS A 374 20.93 -17.49 3.38
C HIS A 374 20.66 -18.14 4.74
N ALA A 375 20.31 -17.37 5.77
CA ALA A 375 19.98 -17.94 7.08
C ALA A 375 18.72 -18.83 7.07
N VAL A 376 17.71 -18.52 6.26
CA VAL A 376 16.51 -19.37 6.06
C VAL A 376 16.86 -20.63 5.27
N HIS A 377 17.70 -20.51 4.23
CA HIS A 377 18.22 -21.67 3.48
C HIS A 377 19.07 -22.60 4.37
N ASP A 378 19.90 -22.04 5.26
CA ASP A 378 20.71 -22.80 6.21
C ASP A 378 19.85 -23.46 7.30
N ILE A 379 18.70 -22.87 7.66
CA ILE A 379 17.71 -23.48 8.56
C ILE A 379 16.96 -24.63 7.86
N ASP A 380 16.61 -24.48 6.58
CA ASP A 380 15.98 -25.56 5.80
C ASP A 380 16.96 -26.75 5.59
N GLU A 381 18.25 -26.50 5.36
CA GLU A 381 19.29 -27.53 5.32
C GLU A 381 19.49 -28.22 6.69
N ALA A 382 19.43 -27.45 7.78
CA ALA A 382 19.57 -27.99 9.14
C ALA A 382 18.33 -28.77 9.62
N CYS A 383 17.13 -28.44 9.12
CA CYS A 383 15.88 -29.11 9.49
C CYS A 383 15.55 -30.34 8.63
N LEU A 384 16.02 -30.41 7.38
CA LEU A 384 15.69 -31.53 6.48
C LEU A 384 16.70 -32.68 6.49
N GLY A 385 17.90 -32.48 7.02
CA GLY A 385 18.93 -33.52 7.11
C GLY A 385 19.44 -34.00 5.73
N PRO A 386 20.65 -34.57 5.66
CA PRO A 386 21.29 -34.94 4.39
C PRO A 386 20.62 -36.10 3.61
N ASP A 387 19.53 -36.70 4.12
CA ASP A 387 18.92 -37.90 3.52
C ASP A 387 17.78 -37.60 2.52
N PHE A 388 17.37 -36.33 2.32
CA PHE A 388 16.23 -36.03 1.42
C PHE A 388 16.59 -35.85 -0.06
N TYR A 389 17.88 -35.74 -0.41
CA TYR A 389 18.31 -35.52 -1.80
C TYR A 389 18.80 -36.79 -2.54
N HIS A 390 18.74 -37.98 -1.90
CA HIS A 390 19.23 -39.24 -2.48
C HIS A 390 18.19 -40.38 -2.57
N ARG A 391 16.89 -40.09 -2.68
CA ARG A 391 15.90 -41.09 -3.10
C ARG A 391 14.97 -40.59 -4.19
#